data_AF-A0AAD1B4Y1-F1
#
_entry.id   AF-A0AAD1B4Y1-F1
#
_cell.length_a   1.000
_cell.length_b   1.000
_cell.length_c   1.000
_cell.angle_alpha   90.00
_cell.angle_beta   90.00
_cell.angle_gamma   90.00
#
_symmetry.space_group_name_H-M   'P 1'
#
loop_
_entity.id
_entity.type
_entity.pdbx_description
1 polymer ?
#
loop_
_entity_poly.entity_id
_entity_poly.type
_entity_poly.pdbx_seq_one_letter_code
_entity_poly.pdbx_strand_id
1 'polypeptide(L)'
;MQQVSTQHIENAASLIQERQATPRRSQPLPSPAVLRERLPVNTALAAHIEQHRQTIRNILNGKDSRLLVITGPCSLHDPKSALEYGHRLAELAAQLDDKIFIVMRAYVEKPRTTVGWKGMLYDPHLDGSNDIATGLSVSRHLLLDLARLGLPLATELLHPMAADYLGDLLSWAAIGARTTESQIHREMVSGLALPVGFKNGTDGSIDVACDAMGAAIHPHTRLGMDEHGHSALLQTAGNLDTHLVLRGGHDGPNYDANNVQRATAALKNKGCNPRLIVDCSHANSGKDPLRQPAVLQNLLQQRAQGQTAIAGIMLESHLHDGKQGQGKPLQHGLSITDGCLGWDKTRAALCAIE
;
A
#
# COMPACT_ATOMS: atom_id res chain seq x y z
N MET A 1 42.44 -39.26 28.95
CA MET A 1 41.20 -38.54 29.33
C MET A 1 41.58 -37.13 29.72
N GLN A 2 41.44 -36.16 28.81
CA GLN A 2 41.55 -34.74 29.14
C GLN A 2 40.15 -34.22 29.47
N GLN A 3 39.94 -33.79 30.72
CA GLN A 3 38.74 -33.06 31.13
C GLN A 3 38.85 -31.64 30.58
N VAL A 4 37.91 -31.27 29.70
CA VAL A 4 37.71 -29.88 29.31
C VAL A 4 36.92 -29.20 30.42
N SER A 5 37.55 -28.21 31.06
CA SER A 5 36.94 -27.34 32.06
C SER A 5 35.94 -26.41 31.36
N THR A 6 34.64 -26.60 31.60
CA THR A 6 33.60 -25.63 31.24
C THR A 6 33.71 -24.44 32.17
N GLN A 7 34.35 -23.36 31.72
CA GLN A 7 34.21 -22.05 32.36
C GLN A 7 32.78 -21.55 32.17
N HIS A 8 32.04 -21.44 33.28
CA HIS A 8 30.78 -20.70 33.31
C HIS A 8 31.10 -19.21 33.10
N ILE A 9 30.75 -18.68 31.93
CA ILE A 9 30.77 -17.24 31.67
C ILE A 9 29.52 -16.66 32.33
N GLU A 10 29.70 -15.90 33.42
CA GLU A 10 28.61 -15.12 34.02
C GLU A 10 28.15 -14.03 33.05
N ASN A 11 26.83 -13.93 32.86
CA ASN A 11 26.23 -12.95 31.96
C ASN A 11 26.33 -11.54 32.58
N ALA A 12 27.35 -10.79 32.14
CA ALA A 12 27.66 -9.43 32.58
C ALA A 12 26.68 -8.34 32.09
N ALA A 13 25.51 -8.70 31.54
CA ALA A 13 24.51 -7.73 31.09
C ALA A 13 24.11 -6.73 32.19
N SER A 14 24.19 -7.14 33.46
CA SER A 14 23.97 -6.30 34.64
C SER A 14 25.07 -5.27 34.94
N LEU A 15 26.25 -5.37 34.30
CA LEU A 15 27.37 -4.44 34.47
C LEU A 15 27.34 -3.27 33.47
N ILE A 16 26.44 -3.31 32.48
CA ILE A 16 26.21 -2.17 31.58
C ILE A 16 25.34 -1.18 32.34
N GLN A 17 25.95 -0.11 32.82
CA GLN A 17 25.29 0.95 33.56
C GLN A 17 24.25 1.63 32.66
N GLU A 18 22.98 1.25 32.84
CA GLU A 18 21.85 1.87 32.14
C GLU A 18 21.83 3.35 32.52
N ARG A 19 22.15 4.24 31.56
CA ARG A 19 21.74 5.64 31.66
C ARG A 19 20.26 5.65 32.00
N GLN A 20 19.81 6.53 32.91
CA GLN A 20 18.42 6.71 33.35
C GLN A 20 17.46 6.96 32.17
N ALA A 21 17.20 5.93 31.39
CA ALA A 21 16.17 5.85 30.40
C ALA A 21 14.91 5.38 31.13
N THR A 22 13.78 5.99 30.79
CA THR A 22 12.49 5.48 31.25
C THR A 22 12.38 4.00 30.86
N PRO A 23 11.99 3.10 31.78
CA PRO A 23 11.95 1.68 31.50
C PRO A 23 11.02 1.40 30.33
N ARG A 24 11.47 0.57 29.38
CA ARG A 24 10.68 0.13 28.23
C ARG A 24 9.42 -0.56 28.73
N ARG A 25 8.24 -0.03 28.37
CA ARG A 25 6.95 -0.70 28.58
C ARG A 25 6.65 -1.59 27.38
N SER A 26 6.16 -2.80 27.61
CA SER A 26 5.71 -3.73 26.59
C SER A 26 4.30 -4.20 26.90
N GLN A 27 3.47 -4.30 25.86
CA GLN A 27 2.15 -4.91 25.91
C GLN A 27 2.08 -5.91 24.75
N PRO A 28 1.66 -7.18 24.99
CA PRO A 28 1.49 -8.14 23.92
C PRO A 28 0.33 -7.72 23.01
N LEU A 29 0.52 -7.91 21.70
CA LEU A 29 -0.53 -7.80 20.69
C LEU A 29 -1.08 -9.18 20.37
N PRO A 30 -2.34 -9.31 19.90
CA PRO A 30 -2.82 -10.58 19.34
C PRO A 30 -1.93 -11.00 18.17
N SER A 31 -1.64 -12.29 18.01
CA SER A 31 -0.87 -12.77 16.86
C SER A 31 -1.68 -12.72 15.56
N PRO A 32 -1.02 -12.75 14.38
CA PRO A 32 -1.70 -12.84 13.10
C PRO A 32 -2.69 -14.01 13.03
N ALA A 33 -2.28 -15.20 13.49
CA ALA A 33 -3.14 -16.39 13.51
C ALA A 33 -4.40 -16.18 14.34
N VAL A 34 -4.27 -15.63 15.57
CA VAL A 34 -5.42 -15.34 16.44
C VAL A 34 -6.37 -14.32 15.80
N LEU A 35 -5.83 -13.30 15.14
CA LEU A 35 -6.68 -12.29 14.50
C LEU A 35 -7.40 -12.86 13.28
N ARG A 36 -6.73 -13.67 12.47
CA ARG A 36 -7.33 -14.36 11.30
C ARG A 36 -8.39 -15.38 11.71
N GLU A 37 -8.22 -16.06 12.84
CA GLU A 37 -9.24 -16.97 13.39
C GLU A 37 -10.50 -16.21 13.83
N ARG A 38 -10.34 -15.09 14.53
CA ARG A 38 -11.48 -14.25 14.98
C ARG A 38 -12.21 -13.56 13.83
N LEU A 39 -11.47 -13.19 12.78
CA LEU A 39 -11.95 -12.45 11.63
C LEU A 39 -11.52 -13.18 10.34
N PRO A 40 -12.17 -14.32 10.00
CA PRO A 40 -11.70 -15.18 8.93
C PRO A 40 -12.09 -14.69 7.55
N VAL A 41 -11.18 -14.89 6.59
CA VAL A 41 -11.50 -14.89 5.16
C VAL A 41 -12.05 -16.28 4.82
N ASN A 42 -13.32 -16.36 4.44
CA ASN A 42 -13.91 -17.64 4.03
C ASN A 42 -13.39 -18.08 2.65
N THR A 43 -13.61 -19.35 2.29
CA THR A 43 -13.09 -19.94 1.05
C THR A 43 -13.54 -19.19 -0.22
N ALA A 44 -14.79 -18.74 -0.26
CA ALA A 44 -15.32 -18.00 -1.40
C ALA A 44 -14.62 -16.64 -1.56
N LEU A 45 -14.46 -15.90 -0.47
CA LEU A 45 -13.78 -14.60 -0.49
C LEU A 45 -12.30 -14.75 -0.83
N ALA A 46 -11.62 -15.80 -0.33
CA ALA A 46 -10.24 -16.10 -0.68
C ALA A 46 -10.08 -16.37 -2.19
N ALA A 47 -11.01 -17.12 -2.79
CA ALA A 47 -11.00 -17.38 -4.23
C ALA A 47 -11.19 -16.10 -5.05
N HIS A 48 -12.10 -15.21 -4.64
CA HIS A 48 -12.27 -13.90 -5.28
C HIS A 48 -11.03 -13.02 -5.17
N ILE A 49 -10.39 -12.96 -4.00
CA ILE A 49 -9.16 -12.19 -3.79
C ILE A 49 -8.04 -12.71 -4.71
N GLU A 50 -7.90 -14.03 -4.86
CA GLU A 50 -6.89 -14.60 -5.77
C GLU A 50 -7.22 -14.32 -7.24
N GLN A 51 -8.50 -14.38 -7.64
CA GLN A 51 -8.93 -13.95 -8.98
C GLN A 51 -8.56 -12.48 -9.23
N HIS A 52 -8.80 -11.60 -8.26
CA HIS A 52 -8.40 -10.20 -8.36
C HIS A 52 -6.89 -10.03 -8.53
N ARG A 53 -6.08 -10.74 -7.74
CA ARG A 53 -4.61 -10.73 -7.90
C ARG A 53 -4.21 -11.17 -9.29
N GLN A 54 -4.83 -12.24 -9.81
CA GLN A 54 -4.54 -12.73 -11.15
C GLN A 54 -4.93 -11.71 -12.25
N THR A 55 -6.06 -11.03 -12.11
CA THR A 55 -6.46 -9.95 -13.02
C THR A 55 -5.43 -8.82 -13.02
N ILE A 56 -4.98 -8.39 -11.84
CA ILE A 56 -3.96 -7.34 -11.71
C ILE A 56 -2.64 -7.80 -12.36
N ARG A 57 -2.21 -9.05 -12.14
CA ARG A 57 -1.05 -9.64 -12.85
C ARG A 57 -1.24 -9.61 -14.35
N ASN A 58 -2.42 -9.95 -14.86
CA ASN A 58 -2.69 -9.94 -16.30
C ASN A 58 -2.57 -8.54 -16.89
N ILE A 59 -3.10 -7.51 -16.23
CA ILE A 59 -2.98 -6.10 -16.67
C ILE A 59 -1.52 -5.63 -16.63
N LEU A 60 -0.80 -5.93 -15.54
CA LEU A 60 0.62 -5.58 -15.38
C LEU A 60 1.55 -6.32 -16.34
N ASN A 61 1.12 -7.46 -16.88
CA ASN A 61 1.85 -8.22 -17.88
C ASN A 61 1.34 -8.00 -19.31
N GLY A 62 0.35 -7.11 -19.51
CA GLY A 62 -0.22 -6.80 -20.83
C GLY A 62 -1.07 -7.93 -21.45
N LYS A 63 -1.49 -8.91 -20.66
CA LYS A 63 -2.43 -9.98 -21.06
C LYS A 63 -3.89 -9.54 -20.98
N ASP A 64 -4.16 -8.49 -20.22
CA ASP A 64 -5.44 -7.79 -20.14
C ASP A 64 -5.21 -6.32 -20.51
N SER A 65 -6.03 -5.80 -21.44
CA SER A 65 -5.87 -4.45 -22.01
C SER A 65 -6.48 -3.35 -21.14
N ARG A 66 -7.32 -3.71 -20.16
CA ARG A 66 -7.98 -2.76 -19.27
C ARG A 66 -6.97 -1.92 -18.50
N LEU A 67 -7.39 -0.72 -18.12
CA LEU A 67 -6.58 0.14 -17.25
C LEU A 67 -6.81 -0.24 -15.78
N LEU A 68 -5.74 -0.52 -15.04
CA LEU A 68 -5.82 -0.70 -13.60
C LEU A 68 -6.03 0.66 -12.92
N VAL A 69 -7.08 0.79 -12.09
CA VAL A 69 -7.41 2.04 -11.39
C VAL A 69 -7.41 1.79 -9.88
N ILE A 70 -6.40 2.32 -9.18
CA ILE A 70 -6.35 2.27 -7.72
C ILE A 70 -6.94 3.57 -7.18
N THR A 71 -8.12 3.53 -6.57
CA THR A 71 -8.77 4.76 -6.08
C THR A 71 -9.48 4.60 -4.75
N GLY A 72 -9.48 5.65 -3.95
CA GLY A 72 -10.09 5.69 -2.64
C GLY A 72 -9.42 6.72 -1.72
N PRO A 73 -9.84 6.77 -0.45
CA PRO A 73 -9.37 7.82 0.46
C PRO A 73 -7.85 7.80 0.64
N CYS A 74 -7.24 8.96 0.87
CA CYS A 74 -5.81 9.05 1.18
C CYS A 74 -5.46 8.12 2.37
N SER A 75 -6.30 8.08 3.40
CA SER A 75 -6.25 7.11 4.50
C SER A 75 -7.64 6.92 5.11
N LEU A 76 -7.90 5.73 5.65
CA LEU A 76 -9.15 5.35 6.29
C LEU A 76 -9.09 5.73 7.77
N HIS A 77 -10.03 6.55 8.23
CA HIS A 77 -10.14 6.99 9.64
C HIS A 77 -11.51 6.75 10.26
N ASP A 78 -12.55 6.58 9.43
CA ASP A 78 -13.92 6.29 9.84
C ASP A 78 -14.47 5.12 9.01
N PRO A 79 -14.77 3.96 9.64
CA PRO A 79 -15.32 2.81 8.95
C PRO A 79 -16.63 3.09 8.21
N LYS A 80 -17.48 4.00 8.72
CA LYS A 80 -18.79 4.28 8.12
C LYS A 80 -18.66 4.95 6.76
N SER A 81 -17.91 6.05 6.68
CA SER A 81 -17.66 6.73 5.41
C SER A 81 -16.82 5.87 4.45
N ALA A 82 -15.94 5.01 4.96
CA ALA A 82 -15.19 4.05 4.13
C ALA A 82 -16.13 3.03 3.46
N LEU A 83 -17.09 2.46 4.21
CA LEU A 83 -18.08 1.53 3.66
C LEU A 83 -19.04 2.22 2.69
N GLU A 84 -19.51 3.43 3.00
CA GLU A 84 -20.34 4.21 2.08
C GLU A 84 -19.62 4.47 0.75
N TYR A 85 -18.35 4.88 0.81
CA TYR A 85 -17.53 5.05 -0.39
C TYR A 85 -17.34 3.72 -1.12
N GLY A 86 -17.08 2.62 -0.39
CA GLY A 86 -16.93 1.28 -0.94
C GLY A 86 -18.18 0.80 -1.69
N HIS A 87 -19.38 1.01 -1.16
CA HIS A 87 -20.63 0.68 -1.84
C HIS A 87 -20.76 1.42 -3.17
N ARG A 88 -20.55 2.73 -3.17
CA ARG A 88 -20.61 3.54 -4.39
C ARG A 88 -19.55 3.11 -5.41
N LEU A 89 -18.35 2.76 -4.95
CA LEU A 89 -17.26 2.29 -5.81
C LEU A 89 -17.55 0.90 -6.40
N ALA A 90 -18.16 -0.01 -5.64
CA ALA A 90 -18.54 -1.34 -6.12
C ALA A 90 -19.58 -1.26 -7.25
N GLU A 91 -20.60 -0.39 -7.10
CA GLU A 91 -21.58 -0.13 -8.15
C GLU A 91 -20.93 0.42 -9.42
N LEU A 92 -19.99 1.36 -9.28
CA LEU A 92 -19.28 1.93 -10.41
C LEU A 92 -18.32 0.93 -11.07
N ALA A 93 -17.65 0.09 -10.28
CA ALA A 93 -16.75 -0.94 -10.79
C ALA A 93 -17.48 -1.93 -11.70
N ALA A 94 -18.68 -2.37 -11.30
CA ALA A 94 -19.51 -3.25 -12.13
C ALA A 94 -19.94 -2.60 -13.46
N GLN A 95 -20.12 -1.28 -13.50
CA GLN A 95 -20.51 -0.55 -14.71
C GLN A 95 -19.36 -0.34 -15.70
N LEU A 96 -18.11 -0.39 -15.23
CA LEU A 96 -16.91 -0.06 -16.03
C LEU A 96 -15.95 -1.25 -16.21
N ASP A 97 -16.35 -2.47 -15.82
CA ASP A 97 -15.50 -3.67 -15.78
C ASP A 97 -14.98 -4.10 -17.16
N ASP A 98 -15.63 -3.69 -18.25
CA ASP A 98 -15.19 -3.92 -19.62
C ASP A 98 -13.98 -3.04 -20.03
N LYS A 99 -13.77 -1.91 -19.34
CA LYS A 99 -12.78 -0.88 -19.70
C LYS A 99 -11.65 -0.75 -18.69
N ILE A 100 -12.00 -0.78 -17.41
CA ILE A 100 -11.06 -0.57 -16.31
C ILE A 100 -11.26 -1.61 -15.22
N PHE A 101 -10.19 -1.91 -14.51
CA PHE A 101 -10.26 -2.76 -13.32
C PHE A 101 -10.01 -1.90 -12.08
N ILE A 102 -11.07 -1.66 -11.31
CA ILE A 102 -11.02 -0.78 -10.14
C ILE A 102 -10.57 -1.57 -8.91
N VAL A 103 -9.55 -1.06 -8.22
CA VAL A 103 -9.07 -1.52 -6.91
C VAL A 103 -9.28 -0.41 -5.90
N MET A 104 -9.98 -0.71 -4.80
CA MET A 104 -10.20 0.25 -3.75
C MET A 104 -8.91 0.49 -2.94
N ARG A 105 -8.50 1.74 -2.85
CA ARG A 105 -7.45 2.18 -1.94
C ARG A 105 -7.99 2.19 -0.51
N ALA A 106 -7.50 1.27 0.31
CA ALA A 106 -7.92 1.03 1.70
C ALA A 106 -6.75 1.17 2.68
N TYR A 107 -6.15 2.37 2.74
CA TYR A 107 -4.92 2.62 3.50
C TYR A 107 -5.23 2.86 4.98
N VAL A 108 -4.87 1.90 5.84
CA VAL A 108 -5.07 1.99 7.30
C VAL A 108 -3.86 2.55 8.04
N GLU A 109 -2.74 2.75 7.34
CA GLU A 109 -1.53 3.41 7.82
C GLU A 109 -1.23 4.67 6.98
N LYS A 110 -0.58 5.68 7.59
CA LYS A 110 -0.08 6.86 6.86
C LYS A 110 1.35 7.20 7.32
N PRO A 111 2.35 7.25 6.41
CA PRO A 111 3.72 7.57 6.80
C PRO A 111 3.86 9.05 7.16
N ARG A 112 4.49 9.34 8.30
CA ARG A 112 4.73 10.70 8.80
C ARG A 112 6.21 10.95 9.06
N THR A 113 6.72 12.08 8.57
CA THR A 113 8.07 12.59 8.89
C THR A 113 8.08 13.56 10.08
N THR A 114 6.89 14.02 10.49
CA THR A 114 6.66 14.88 11.64
C THR A 114 5.61 14.25 12.55
N VAL A 115 5.41 14.80 13.75
CA VAL A 115 4.35 14.36 14.66
C VAL A 115 2.98 14.47 13.97
N GLY A 116 2.18 13.42 14.07
CA GLY A 116 0.77 13.42 13.65
C GLY A 116 0.20 12.00 13.60
N TRP A 117 -1.10 11.91 13.35
CA TRP A 117 -1.81 10.63 13.27
C TRP A 117 -1.16 9.68 12.26
N LYS A 118 -0.96 8.43 12.70
CA LYS A 118 -0.23 7.36 11.98
C LYS A 118 -1.14 6.41 11.22
N GLY A 119 -2.45 6.55 11.36
CA GLY A 119 -3.45 5.69 10.73
C GLY A 119 -4.33 4.96 11.75
N MET A 120 -5.46 4.43 11.26
CA MET A 120 -6.46 3.72 12.05
C MET A 120 -5.87 2.48 12.73
N LEU A 121 -4.88 1.83 12.10
CA LEU A 121 -4.19 0.69 12.70
C LEU A 121 -3.46 1.08 14.00
N TYR A 122 -2.91 2.29 14.06
CA TYR A 122 -2.17 2.75 15.24
C TYR A 122 -3.07 3.41 16.27
N ASP A 123 -3.95 4.31 15.82
CA ASP A 123 -4.77 5.15 16.70
C ASP A 123 -6.21 5.20 16.15
N PRO A 124 -7.01 4.15 16.39
CA PRO A 124 -8.37 4.04 15.85
C PRO A 124 -9.35 5.05 16.47
N HIS A 125 -9.02 5.61 17.64
CA HIS A 125 -9.90 6.52 18.40
C HIS A 125 -9.65 8.00 18.07
N LEU A 126 -8.58 8.29 17.33
CA LEU A 126 -8.13 9.64 16.99
C LEU A 126 -7.94 10.50 18.25
N ASP A 127 -7.32 9.93 19.28
CA ASP A 127 -7.10 10.57 20.58
C ASP A 127 -5.64 10.46 21.07
N GLY A 128 -4.76 9.83 20.28
CA GLY A 128 -3.35 9.66 20.62
C GLY A 128 -3.06 8.52 21.60
N SER A 129 -4.06 7.70 21.96
CA SER A 129 -3.88 6.51 22.82
C SER A 129 -2.93 5.48 22.22
N ASN A 130 -2.82 5.43 20.90
CA ASN A 130 -2.09 4.40 20.15
C ASN A 130 -2.54 2.97 20.50
N ASP A 131 -3.86 2.77 20.63
CA ASP A 131 -4.47 1.46 20.88
C ASP A 131 -4.37 0.53 19.64
N ILE A 132 -3.17 0.01 19.40
CA ILE A 132 -2.84 -0.84 18.26
C ILE A 132 -3.62 -2.16 18.30
N ALA A 133 -3.92 -2.71 19.48
CA ALA A 133 -4.68 -3.96 19.59
C ALA A 133 -6.10 -3.80 19.03
N THR A 134 -6.78 -2.71 19.38
CA THR A 134 -8.06 -2.33 18.77
C THR A 134 -7.87 -1.96 17.31
N GLY A 135 -6.83 -1.20 16.97
CA GLY A 135 -6.57 -0.74 15.61
C GLY A 135 -6.38 -1.88 14.60
N LEU A 136 -5.67 -2.95 14.99
CA LEU A 136 -5.55 -4.19 14.20
C LEU A 136 -6.92 -4.83 13.94
N SER A 137 -7.74 -4.94 14.99
CA SER A 137 -9.06 -5.57 14.91
C SER A 137 -10.02 -4.77 14.03
N VAL A 138 -10.09 -3.45 14.23
CA VAL A 138 -10.96 -2.55 13.45
C VAL A 138 -10.51 -2.47 12.00
N SER A 139 -9.19 -2.38 11.75
CA SER A 139 -8.65 -2.35 10.38
C SER A 139 -8.99 -3.63 9.62
N ARG A 140 -8.76 -4.81 10.23
CA ARG A 140 -9.07 -6.08 9.57
C ARG A 140 -10.57 -6.27 9.34
N HIS A 141 -11.41 -5.89 10.31
CA HIS A 141 -12.86 -5.96 10.17
C HIS A 141 -13.36 -5.08 9.01
N LEU A 142 -12.88 -3.85 8.92
CA LEU A 142 -13.22 -2.94 7.81
C LEU A 142 -12.76 -3.49 6.45
N LEU A 143 -11.54 -4.02 6.36
CA LEU A 143 -11.07 -4.63 5.11
C LEU A 143 -11.89 -5.87 4.72
N LEU A 144 -12.33 -6.69 5.69
CA LEU A 144 -13.26 -7.79 5.42
C LEU A 144 -14.58 -7.30 4.84
N ASP A 145 -15.17 -6.27 5.45
CA ASP A 145 -16.45 -5.73 5.00
C ASP A 145 -16.34 -5.11 3.61
N LEU A 146 -15.26 -4.38 3.32
CA LEU A 146 -14.98 -3.84 1.98
C LEU A 146 -14.75 -4.95 0.95
N ALA A 147 -14.01 -6.01 1.30
CA ALA A 147 -13.78 -7.14 0.41
C ALA A 147 -15.09 -7.91 0.12
N ARG A 148 -16.02 -7.98 1.09
CA ARG A 148 -17.36 -8.56 0.90
C ARG A 148 -18.25 -7.78 -0.06
N LEU A 149 -17.93 -6.52 -0.35
CA LEU A 149 -18.57 -5.76 -1.43
C LEU A 149 -18.13 -6.21 -2.83
N GLY A 150 -17.23 -7.19 -2.93
CA GLY A 150 -16.65 -7.65 -4.19
C GLY A 150 -15.50 -6.79 -4.69
N LEU A 151 -15.03 -5.82 -3.89
CA LEU A 151 -13.93 -4.94 -4.28
C LEU A 151 -12.56 -5.57 -4.00
N PRO A 152 -11.61 -5.54 -4.95
CA PRO A 152 -10.22 -5.74 -4.63
C PRO A 152 -9.66 -4.59 -3.82
N LEU A 153 -8.79 -4.89 -2.86
CA LEU A 153 -8.25 -3.90 -1.93
C LEU A 153 -6.75 -3.68 -2.13
N ALA A 154 -6.36 -2.40 -2.03
CA ALA A 154 -4.99 -1.92 -2.09
C ALA A 154 -4.60 -1.20 -0.79
N THR A 155 -3.44 -1.50 -0.22
CA THR A 155 -2.85 -0.71 0.89
C THR A 155 -1.40 -0.33 0.60
N GLU A 156 -0.84 0.59 1.38
CA GLU A 156 0.61 0.79 1.48
C GLU A 156 1.11 0.08 2.73
N LEU A 157 2.12 -0.79 2.59
CA LEU A 157 2.70 -1.55 3.69
C LEU A 157 3.84 -0.72 4.29
N LEU A 158 3.60 -0.11 5.46
CA LEU A 158 4.62 0.69 6.15
C LEU A 158 5.40 -0.10 7.18
N HIS A 159 4.74 -1.02 7.87
CA HIS A 159 5.39 -1.89 8.83
C HIS A 159 5.35 -3.33 8.32
N PRO A 160 6.49 -4.04 8.21
CA PRO A 160 6.52 -5.40 7.70
C PRO A 160 5.55 -6.37 8.37
N MET A 161 5.45 -6.30 9.70
CA MET A 161 4.49 -7.10 10.47
C MET A 161 3.01 -6.85 10.11
N ALA A 162 2.64 -5.66 9.61
CA ALA A 162 1.24 -5.39 9.23
C ALA A 162 0.79 -6.28 8.05
N ALA A 163 1.72 -6.70 7.19
CA ALA A 163 1.43 -7.63 6.10
C ALA A 163 0.95 -8.99 6.63
N ASP A 164 1.45 -9.45 7.76
CA ASP A 164 1.02 -10.72 8.37
C ASP A 164 -0.42 -10.62 8.90
N TYR A 165 -0.88 -9.44 9.34
CA TYR A 165 -2.25 -9.29 9.83
C TYR A 165 -3.28 -9.09 8.72
N LEU A 166 -2.91 -8.46 7.62
CA LEU A 166 -3.85 -7.93 6.63
C LEU A 166 -3.65 -8.50 5.22
N GLY A 167 -2.51 -9.14 4.94
CA GLY A 167 -2.09 -9.52 3.58
C GLY A 167 -3.02 -10.49 2.87
N ASP A 168 -3.75 -11.33 3.60
CA ASP A 168 -4.76 -12.26 3.07
C ASP A 168 -6.01 -11.55 2.51
N LEU A 169 -6.22 -10.27 2.83
CA LEU A 169 -7.32 -9.43 2.33
C LEU A 169 -6.93 -8.53 1.15
N LEU A 170 -5.65 -8.48 0.81
CA LEU A 170 -5.12 -7.55 -0.19
C LEU A 170 -5.02 -8.18 -1.58
N SER A 171 -5.37 -7.40 -2.59
CA SER A 171 -5.17 -7.76 -4.01
C SER A 171 -3.97 -7.04 -4.62
N TRP A 172 -3.53 -5.92 -4.04
CA TRP A 172 -2.35 -5.16 -4.46
C TRP A 172 -1.75 -4.42 -3.25
N ALA A 173 -0.45 -4.13 -3.28
CA ALA A 173 0.17 -3.28 -2.27
C ALA A 173 1.16 -2.28 -2.86
N ALA A 174 1.39 -1.18 -2.14
CA ALA A 174 2.46 -0.24 -2.42
C ALA A 174 3.56 -0.31 -1.36
N ILE A 175 4.80 -0.05 -1.79
CA ILE A 175 5.88 0.42 -0.93
C ILE A 175 6.07 1.91 -1.16
N GLY A 176 6.05 2.67 -0.06
CA GLY A 176 6.16 4.11 -0.04
C GLY A 176 7.51 4.61 -0.54
N ALA A 177 7.56 5.84 -1.08
CA ALA A 177 8.79 6.46 -1.59
C ALA A 177 9.93 6.54 -0.54
N ARG A 178 9.59 6.53 0.76
CA ARG A 178 10.54 6.58 1.88
C ARG A 178 11.01 5.21 2.35
N THR A 179 10.35 4.13 1.91
CA THR A 179 10.67 2.75 2.30
C THR A 179 11.10 1.89 1.10
N THR A 180 11.02 2.41 -0.12
CA THR A 180 11.54 1.75 -1.34
C THR A 180 13.02 1.36 -1.21
N GLU A 181 13.84 2.17 -0.53
CA GLU A 181 15.27 1.88 -0.28
C GLU A 181 15.50 0.92 0.90
N SER A 182 14.47 0.62 1.69
CA SER A 182 14.60 -0.21 2.88
C SER A 182 14.74 -1.69 2.51
N GLN A 183 15.86 -2.29 2.90
CA GLN A 183 16.09 -3.73 2.73
C GLN A 183 14.97 -4.58 3.35
N ILE A 184 14.53 -4.25 4.57
CA ILE A 184 13.48 -5.00 5.28
C ILE A 184 12.17 -5.01 4.48
N HIS A 185 11.86 -3.91 3.78
CA HIS A 185 10.67 -3.85 2.93
C HIS A 185 10.83 -4.67 1.65
N ARG A 186 12.02 -4.66 1.02
CA ARG A 186 12.32 -5.47 -0.16
C ARG A 186 12.23 -6.98 0.15
N GLU A 187 12.77 -7.39 1.29
CA GLU A 187 12.70 -8.77 1.81
C GLU A 187 11.30 -9.17 2.30
N MET A 188 10.45 -8.21 2.70
CA MET A 188 9.04 -8.48 2.93
C MET A 188 8.34 -8.75 1.60
N VAL A 189 8.54 -7.89 0.60
CA VAL A 189 7.85 -7.97 -0.70
C VAL A 189 8.16 -9.29 -1.41
N SER A 190 9.39 -9.81 -1.30
CA SER A 190 9.77 -11.11 -1.88
C SER A 190 8.98 -12.30 -1.32
N GLY A 191 8.30 -12.14 -0.19
CA GLY A 191 7.43 -13.15 0.42
C GLY A 191 5.93 -12.95 0.16
N LEU A 192 5.53 -11.88 -0.51
CA LEU A 192 4.12 -11.58 -0.75
C LEU A 192 3.61 -12.28 -2.01
N ALA A 193 2.44 -12.90 -1.91
CA ALA A 193 1.75 -13.58 -3.02
C ALA A 193 0.80 -12.64 -3.80
N LEU A 194 1.15 -11.36 -3.91
CA LEU A 194 0.33 -10.34 -4.58
C LEU A 194 1.22 -9.32 -5.32
N PRO A 195 0.68 -8.63 -6.34
CA PRO A 195 1.42 -7.58 -7.05
C PRO A 195 1.76 -6.38 -6.17
N VAL A 196 3.01 -5.92 -6.24
CA VAL A 196 3.52 -4.81 -5.43
C VAL A 196 4.13 -3.70 -6.26
N GLY A 197 3.67 -2.47 -6.03
CA GLY A 197 4.21 -1.27 -6.64
C GLY A 197 5.27 -0.59 -5.76
N PHE A 198 6.47 -0.39 -6.28
CA PHE A 198 7.49 0.46 -5.63
C PHE A 198 7.39 1.89 -6.14
N LYS A 199 7.13 2.84 -5.25
CA LYS A 199 7.14 4.27 -5.61
C LYS A 199 8.57 4.75 -5.90
N ASN A 200 8.72 5.61 -6.89
CA ASN A 200 9.96 6.36 -7.09
C ASN A 200 10.33 7.18 -5.84
N GLY A 201 11.61 7.51 -5.69
CA GLY A 201 12.15 8.29 -4.57
C GLY A 201 11.51 9.67 -4.47
N THR A 202 11.58 10.30 -3.29
CA THR A 202 10.96 11.63 -3.07
C THR A 202 11.62 12.74 -3.90
N ASP A 203 12.86 12.54 -4.32
CA ASP A 203 13.59 13.37 -5.28
C ASP A 203 13.10 13.19 -6.73
N GLY A 204 12.41 12.10 -7.06
CA GLY A 204 11.99 11.76 -8.42
C GLY A 204 12.77 10.58 -9.02
N SER A 205 13.82 10.10 -8.34
CA SER A 205 14.67 9.02 -8.83
C SER A 205 13.90 7.71 -8.93
N ILE A 206 13.97 7.06 -10.09
CA ILE A 206 13.40 5.73 -10.32
C ILE A 206 14.38 4.61 -10.01
N ASP A 207 15.68 4.90 -9.87
CA ASP A 207 16.72 3.89 -9.69
C ASP A 207 16.49 3.08 -8.42
N VAL A 208 16.13 3.77 -7.34
CA VAL A 208 15.81 3.16 -6.04
C VAL A 208 14.67 2.16 -6.14
N ALA A 209 13.69 2.42 -7.00
CA ALA A 209 12.55 1.55 -7.24
C ALA A 209 12.93 0.37 -8.14
N CYS A 210 13.73 0.59 -9.18
CA CYS A 210 14.26 -0.49 -10.01
C CYS A 210 15.12 -1.46 -9.18
N ASP A 211 15.97 -0.95 -8.29
CA ASP A 211 16.80 -1.78 -7.42
C ASP A 211 15.96 -2.54 -6.39
N ALA A 212 14.86 -1.93 -5.91
CA ALA A 212 13.91 -2.60 -5.03
C ALA A 212 13.16 -3.74 -5.74
N MET A 213 12.73 -3.52 -6.99
CA MET A 213 12.15 -4.55 -7.84
C MET A 213 13.14 -5.69 -8.07
N GLY A 214 14.37 -5.37 -8.47
CA GLY A 214 15.44 -6.35 -8.68
C GLY A 214 15.79 -7.15 -7.42
N ALA A 215 15.73 -6.54 -6.23
CA ALA A 215 15.92 -7.26 -4.98
C ALA A 215 14.73 -8.18 -4.67
N ALA A 216 13.50 -7.69 -4.84
CA ALA A 216 12.28 -8.39 -4.44
C ALA A 216 11.99 -9.64 -5.28
N ILE A 217 12.48 -9.74 -6.52
CA ILE A 217 12.30 -10.94 -7.36
C ILE A 217 13.11 -12.15 -6.88
N HIS A 218 14.04 -11.98 -5.93
CA HIS A 218 14.92 -13.04 -5.45
C HIS A 218 14.51 -13.59 -4.07
N PRO A 219 14.89 -14.84 -3.74
CA PRO A 219 14.76 -15.38 -2.39
C PRO A 219 15.54 -14.57 -1.35
N HIS A 220 14.97 -14.42 -0.16
CA HIS A 220 15.63 -13.80 1.00
C HIS A 220 15.48 -14.65 2.26
N THR A 221 16.44 -14.53 3.17
CA THR A 221 16.38 -15.05 4.53
C THR A 221 16.52 -13.90 5.51
N ARG A 222 15.54 -13.70 6.41
CA ARG A 222 15.50 -12.55 7.31
C ARG A 222 14.99 -12.91 8.71
N LEU A 223 15.30 -12.06 9.69
CA LEU A 223 14.66 -12.12 11.01
C LEU A 223 13.24 -11.54 10.92
N GLY A 224 12.28 -12.20 11.56
CA GLY A 224 10.90 -11.72 11.63
C GLY A 224 10.12 -12.40 12.75
N MET A 225 8.80 -12.45 12.57
CA MET A 225 7.87 -13.09 13.47
C MET A 225 7.09 -14.15 12.68
N ASP A 226 6.83 -15.31 13.27
CA ASP A 226 5.91 -16.30 12.72
C ASP A 226 4.44 -15.85 12.92
N GLU A 227 3.50 -16.62 12.37
CA GLU A 227 2.07 -16.32 12.48
C GLU A 227 1.51 -16.42 13.91
N HIS A 228 2.24 -17.05 14.83
CA HIS A 228 1.90 -17.16 16.24
C HIS A 228 2.50 -16.04 17.10
N GLY A 229 3.33 -15.17 16.50
CA GLY A 229 3.95 -14.05 17.18
C GLY A 229 5.25 -14.41 17.91
N HIS A 230 5.95 -15.47 17.49
CA HIS A 230 7.30 -15.79 17.97
C HIS A 230 8.36 -15.28 17.02
N SER A 231 9.52 -14.88 17.55
CA SER A 231 10.67 -14.52 16.71
C SER A 231 11.12 -15.73 15.89
N ALA A 232 11.27 -15.53 14.59
CA ALA A 232 11.54 -16.60 13.64
C ALA A 232 12.52 -16.16 12.54
N LEU A 233 13.19 -17.14 11.94
CA LEU A 233 13.86 -16.98 10.66
C LEU A 233 12.82 -17.20 9.56
N LEU A 234 12.66 -16.21 8.68
CA LEU A 234 11.72 -16.23 7.57
C LEU A 234 12.47 -16.41 6.26
N GLN A 235 12.00 -17.31 5.41
CA GLN A 235 12.51 -17.53 4.06
C GLN A 235 11.43 -17.22 3.04
N THR A 236 11.83 -16.57 1.95
CA THR A 236 10.92 -16.14 0.88
C THR A 236 11.42 -16.66 -0.47
N ALA A 237 10.53 -16.83 -1.43
CA ALA A 237 10.85 -17.38 -2.75
C ALA A 237 11.20 -16.32 -3.80
N GLY A 238 10.94 -15.05 -3.51
CA GLY A 238 10.94 -13.97 -4.51
C GLY A 238 9.53 -13.66 -5.01
N ASN A 239 9.31 -12.42 -5.42
CA ASN A 239 8.05 -11.92 -5.95
C ASN A 239 8.30 -11.30 -7.34
N LEU A 240 7.82 -11.99 -8.38
CA LEU A 240 7.94 -11.55 -9.77
C LEU A 240 6.95 -10.45 -10.15
N ASP A 241 5.91 -10.23 -9.34
CA ASP A 241 4.79 -9.33 -9.63
C ASP A 241 5.08 -7.89 -9.16
N THR A 242 6.30 -7.39 -9.40
CA THR A 242 6.71 -6.03 -9.01
C THR A 242 6.65 -5.06 -10.18
N HIS A 243 6.35 -3.80 -9.90
CA HIS A 243 6.29 -2.72 -10.90
C HIS A 243 6.59 -1.35 -10.29
N LEU A 244 6.91 -0.39 -11.16
CA LEU A 244 7.17 0.99 -10.78
C LEU A 244 5.86 1.77 -10.59
N VAL A 245 5.84 2.64 -9.57
CA VAL A 245 4.81 3.68 -9.38
C VAL A 245 5.44 5.07 -9.50
N LEU A 246 5.10 5.79 -10.57
CA LEU A 246 5.51 7.18 -10.79
C LEU A 246 4.61 8.14 -10.02
N ARG A 247 5.17 8.97 -9.13
CA ARG A 247 4.41 9.84 -8.22
C ARG A 247 4.93 11.28 -8.11
N GLY A 248 5.76 11.68 -9.07
CA GLY A 248 6.51 12.94 -9.09
C GLY A 248 7.67 12.94 -8.07
N GLY A 249 8.32 14.08 -7.94
CA GLY A 249 9.42 14.28 -6.99
C GLY A 249 9.53 15.73 -6.53
N HIS A 250 10.63 16.08 -5.89
CA HIS A 250 10.98 17.48 -5.57
C HIS A 250 11.14 18.32 -6.84
N ASP A 251 11.61 17.70 -7.93
CA ASP A 251 11.80 18.34 -9.23
C ASP A 251 10.49 18.52 -10.02
N GLY A 252 9.36 18.11 -9.45
CA GLY A 252 8.03 18.29 -10.02
C GLY A 252 7.37 16.99 -10.50
N PRO A 253 6.30 17.13 -11.32
CA PRO A 253 5.59 15.99 -11.88
C PRO A 253 6.44 15.12 -12.80
N ASN A 254 6.14 13.83 -12.87
CA ASN A 254 6.80 12.87 -13.76
C ASN A 254 5.81 11.98 -14.52
N TYR A 255 4.61 12.50 -14.81
CA TYR A 255 3.57 11.78 -15.55
C TYR A 255 3.56 12.03 -17.06
N ASP A 256 4.29 13.03 -17.56
CA ASP A 256 4.32 13.35 -18.99
C ASP A 256 5.00 12.25 -19.83
N ALA A 257 4.78 12.31 -21.14
CA ALA A 257 5.25 11.30 -22.07
C ALA A 257 6.77 11.09 -22.05
N ASN A 258 7.57 12.15 -21.86
CA ASN A 258 9.03 12.04 -21.83
C ASN A 258 9.48 11.33 -20.54
N ASN A 259 8.88 11.68 -19.40
CA ASN A 259 9.12 10.97 -18.14
C ASN A 259 8.72 9.49 -18.21
N VAL A 260 7.54 9.17 -18.74
CA VAL A 260 7.08 7.79 -18.91
C VAL A 260 8.02 7.01 -19.84
N GLN A 261 8.45 7.60 -20.96
CA GLN A 261 9.37 6.97 -21.89
C GLN A 261 10.74 6.70 -21.26
N ARG A 262 11.31 7.67 -20.53
CA ARG A 262 12.58 7.50 -19.80
C ARG A 262 12.48 6.40 -18.75
N ALA A 263 11.40 6.38 -17.97
CA ALA A 263 11.16 5.34 -16.97
C ALA A 263 11.06 3.95 -17.61
N THR A 264 10.28 3.84 -18.69
CA THR A 264 10.12 2.59 -19.44
C THR A 264 11.45 2.09 -19.99
N ALA A 265 12.27 2.97 -20.56
CA ALA A 265 13.60 2.61 -21.08
C ALA A 265 14.54 2.13 -19.96
N ALA A 266 14.57 2.83 -18.82
CA ALA A 266 15.38 2.44 -17.67
C ALA A 266 14.97 1.06 -17.10
N LEU A 267 13.66 0.80 -16.99
CA LEU A 267 13.13 -0.49 -16.56
C LEU A 267 13.58 -1.62 -17.50
N LYS A 268 13.46 -1.41 -18.82
CA LYS A 268 13.93 -2.39 -19.83
C LYS A 268 15.42 -2.66 -19.70
N ASN A 269 16.24 -1.61 -19.56
CA ASN A 269 17.69 -1.73 -19.42
C ASN A 269 18.09 -2.52 -18.16
N LYS A 270 17.31 -2.42 -17.08
CA LYS A 270 17.50 -3.17 -15.83
C LYS A 270 16.79 -4.54 -15.83
N GLY A 271 16.19 -4.97 -16.94
CA GLY A 271 15.45 -6.25 -17.01
C GLY A 271 14.19 -6.30 -16.14
N CYS A 272 13.70 -5.16 -15.69
CA CYS A 272 12.49 -5.02 -14.87
C CYS A 272 11.23 -5.01 -15.76
N ASN A 273 10.05 -5.28 -15.17
CA ASN A 273 8.78 -5.09 -15.87
C ASN A 273 8.68 -3.63 -16.36
N PRO A 274 8.56 -3.37 -17.67
CA PRO A 274 8.53 -2.02 -18.21
C PRO A 274 7.16 -1.35 -18.07
N ARG A 275 6.14 -2.08 -17.62
CA ARG A 275 4.80 -1.55 -17.36
C ARG A 275 4.73 -0.95 -15.96
N LEU A 276 4.10 0.20 -15.86
CA LEU A 276 4.11 1.05 -14.66
C LEU A 276 2.72 1.58 -14.32
N ILE A 277 2.58 2.02 -13.08
CA ILE A 277 1.41 2.78 -12.59
C ILE A 277 1.82 4.24 -12.40
N VAL A 278 0.92 5.17 -12.70
CA VAL A 278 1.14 6.60 -12.44
C VAL A 278 0.16 7.11 -11.38
N ASP A 279 0.68 7.65 -10.30
CA ASP A 279 -0.07 8.35 -9.26
C ASP A 279 -0.46 9.74 -9.74
N CYS A 280 -1.76 10.00 -9.87
CA CYS A 280 -2.28 11.29 -10.29
C CYS A 280 -2.26 12.34 -9.18
N SER A 281 -2.09 11.95 -7.91
CA SER A 281 -2.06 12.82 -6.72
C SER A 281 -0.65 13.33 -6.43
N HIS A 282 -0.37 13.64 -5.16
CA HIS A 282 0.97 13.89 -4.64
C HIS A 282 1.76 14.95 -5.44
N ALA A 283 3.02 14.68 -5.81
CA ALA A 283 3.83 15.65 -6.54
C ALA A 283 3.35 15.83 -7.98
N ASN A 284 2.69 14.84 -8.56
CA ASN A 284 2.10 14.93 -9.90
C ASN A 284 0.93 15.92 -9.96
N SER A 285 0.13 16.03 -8.90
CA SER A 285 -0.90 17.06 -8.80
C SER A 285 -0.42 18.39 -8.21
N GLY A 286 0.85 18.49 -7.81
CA GLY A 286 1.32 19.61 -6.99
C GLY A 286 0.62 19.70 -5.63
N LYS A 287 0.15 18.56 -5.10
CA LYS A 287 -0.64 18.42 -3.88
C LYS A 287 -2.01 19.12 -3.92
N ASP A 288 -2.53 19.40 -5.11
CA ASP A 288 -3.88 19.90 -5.33
C ASP A 288 -4.80 18.77 -5.86
N PRO A 289 -5.79 18.31 -5.08
CA PRO A 289 -6.66 17.23 -5.49
C PRO A 289 -7.45 17.51 -6.78
N LEU A 290 -7.75 18.79 -7.06
CA LEU A 290 -8.52 19.20 -8.23
C LEU A 290 -7.72 19.10 -9.53
N ARG A 291 -6.39 18.92 -9.45
CA ARG A 291 -5.52 18.70 -10.61
C ARG A 291 -5.41 17.24 -11.04
N GLN A 292 -5.85 16.29 -10.20
CA GLN A 292 -5.79 14.86 -10.51
C GLN A 292 -6.51 14.49 -11.83
N PRO A 293 -7.70 15.05 -12.18
CA PRO A 293 -8.35 14.76 -13.46
C PRO A 293 -7.53 15.20 -14.68
N ALA A 294 -6.80 16.31 -14.60
CA ALA A 294 -5.94 16.77 -15.70
C ALA A 294 -4.73 15.84 -15.90
N VAL A 295 -4.16 15.31 -14.80
CA VAL A 295 -3.12 14.28 -14.86
C VAL A 295 -3.66 13.01 -15.51
N LEU A 296 -4.85 12.55 -15.10
CA LEU A 296 -5.50 11.39 -15.71
C LEU A 296 -5.73 11.59 -17.22
N GLN A 297 -6.29 12.72 -17.63
CA GLN A 297 -6.54 13.03 -19.05
C GLN A 297 -5.24 12.97 -19.88
N ASN A 298 -4.14 13.49 -19.35
CA ASN A 298 -2.84 13.41 -20.03
C ASN A 298 -2.39 11.95 -20.23
N LEU A 299 -2.55 11.10 -19.21
CA LEU A 299 -2.19 9.67 -19.28
C LEU A 299 -3.08 8.89 -20.25
N LEU A 300 -4.38 9.20 -20.29
CA LEU A 300 -5.31 8.61 -21.26
C LEU A 300 -4.94 9.02 -22.69
N GLN A 301 -4.59 10.29 -22.92
CA GLN A 301 -4.13 10.76 -24.22
C GLN A 301 -2.86 10.05 -24.67
N GLN A 302 -1.89 9.85 -23.76
CA GLN A 302 -0.69 9.07 -24.07
C GLN A 302 -1.04 7.64 -24.50
N ARG A 303 -1.94 6.97 -23.76
CA ARG A 303 -2.41 5.62 -24.13
C ARG A 303 -3.09 5.61 -25.49
N ALA A 304 -3.95 6.59 -25.78
CA ALA A 304 -4.61 6.74 -27.08
C ALA A 304 -3.60 6.95 -28.23
N GLN A 305 -2.45 7.57 -27.94
CA GLN A 305 -1.33 7.75 -28.87
C GLN A 305 -0.41 6.52 -28.95
N GLY A 306 -0.78 5.39 -28.35
CA GLY A 306 -0.03 4.13 -28.43
C GLY A 306 0.95 3.88 -27.28
N GLN A 307 0.94 4.68 -26.22
CA GLN A 307 1.74 4.40 -25.02
C GLN A 307 1.20 3.16 -24.30
N THR A 308 1.90 2.03 -24.42
CA THR A 308 1.49 0.75 -23.81
C THR A 308 2.08 0.49 -22.42
N ALA A 309 3.07 1.28 -21.98
CA ALA A 309 3.73 1.08 -20.68
C ALA A 309 2.85 1.48 -19.48
N ILE A 310 1.91 2.41 -19.66
CA ILE A 310 1.01 2.85 -18.58
C ILE A 310 -0.03 1.74 -18.36
N ALA A 311 0.19 0.86 -17.37
CA ALA A 311 -0.73 -0.23 -17.04
C ALA A 311 -1.83 0.19 -16.07
N GLY A 312 -1.60 1.24 -15.28
CA GLY A 312 -2.59 1.73 -14.33
C GLY A 312 -2.33 3.13 -13.83
N ILE A 313 -3.28 3.62 -13.04
CA ILE A 313 -3.24 4.93 -12.39
C ILE A 313 -3.66 4.83 -10.92
N MET A 314 -3.27 5.82 -10.12
CA MET A 314 -3.75 5.97 -8.74
C MET A 314 -4.41 7.33 -8.53
N LEU A 315 -5.55 7.36 -7.83
CA LEU A 315 -6.32 8.57 -7.52
C LEU A 315 -6.67 8.59 -6.03
N GLU A 316 -6.40 9.71 -5.35
CA GLU A 316 -6.90 9.95 -4.00
C GLU A 316 -8.28 10.61 -4.07
N SER A 317 -9.30 9.87 -3.67
CA SER A 317 -10.70 10.28 -3.77
C SER A 317 -11.50 9.89 -2.52
N HIS A 318 -12.55 10.65 -2.21
CA HIS A 318 -13.41 10.36 -1.07
C HIS A 318 -14.85 10.82 -1.36
N LEU A 319 -15.71 10.89 -0.35
CA LEU A 319 -17.08 11.35 -0.53
C LEU A 319 -17.11 12.84 -0.85
N HIS A 320 -16.26 13.62 -0.18
CA HIS A 320 -16.13 15.07 -0.35
C HIS A 320 -14.72 15.50 -0.76
N ASP A 321 -14.66 16.65 -1.46
CA ASP A 321 -13.40 17.26 -1.90
C ASP A 321 -12.59 17.81 -0.73
N GLY A 322 -11.27 17.75 -0.87
CA GLY A 322 -10.33 18.42 0.02
C GLY A 322 -9.99 17.59 1.26
N LYS A 323 -9.69 18.28 2.35
CA LYS A 323 -9.26 17.72 3.63
C LYS A 323 -9.69 18.61 4.80
N GLN A 324 -9.65 18.05 5.99
CA GLN A 324 -9.87 18.74 7.27
C GLN A 324 -8.74 18.42 8.27
N GLY A 325 -8.71 19.18 9.36
CA GLY A 325 -7.89 18.84 10.53
C GLY A 325 -8.51 17.73 11.37
N GLN A 326 -7.91 17.43 12.53
CA GLN A 326 -8.39 16.39 13.45
C GLN A 326 -9.28 16.94 14.58
N GLY A 327 -9.63 18.24 14.51
CA GLY A 327 -10.51 18.87 15.49
C GLY A 327 -11.92 18.29 15.39
N LYS A 328 -12.44 17.77 16.50
CA LYS A 328 -13.80 17.19 16.57
C LYS A 328 -14.84 18.32 16.70
N PRO A 329 -16.05 18.18 16.11
CA PRO A 329 -16.53 17.04 15.33
C PRO A 329 -15.93 17.01 13.92
N LEU A 330 -15.60 15.80 13.44
CA LEU A 330 -15.10 15.60 12.07
C LEU A 330 -16.27 15.57 11.08
N GLN A 331 -16.09 16.19 9.92
CA GLN A 331 -17.02 16.08 8.81
C GLN A 331 -16.97 14.66 8.23
N HIS A 332 -18.15 14.05 8.06
CA HIS A 332 -18.28 12.71 7.46
C HIS A 332 -17.70 12.70 6.04
N GLY A 333 -16.93 11.67 5.69
CA GLY A 333 -16.48 11.48 4.30
C GLY A 333 -15.43 12.46 3.76
N LEU A 334 -14.78 13.23 4.64
CA LEU A 334 -13.72 14.18 4.29
C LEU A 334 -12.38 13.76 4.92
N SER A 335 -11.33 13.69 4.11
CA SER A 335 -10.00 13.21 4.55
C SER A 335 -9.41 14.03 5.69
N ILE A 336 -8.80 13.36 6.68
CA ILE A 336 -8.00 14.01 7.74
C ILE A 336 -6.49 14.05 7.45
N THR A 337 -6.11 13.71 6.21
CA THR A 337 -4.71 13.61 5.75
C THR A 337 -4.47 14.45 4.49
N ASP A 338 -4.14 13.84 3.35
CA ASP A 338 -4.01 14.57 2.09
C ASP A 338 -5.41 14.83 1.49
N GLY A 339 -5.52 15.90 0.70
CA GLY A 339 -6.77 16.27 0.07
C GLY A 339 -7.20 15.23 -0.94
N CYS A 340 -8.50 14.95 -1.01
CA CYS A 340 -9.08 13.99 -1.94
C CYS A 340 -9.98 14.69 -2.97
N LEU A 341 -10.17 14.05 -4.12
CA LEU A 341 -11.21 14.40 -5.08
C LEU A 341 -12.57 13.89 -4.58
N GLY A 342 -13.60 14.73 -4.63
CA GLY A 342 -14.96 14.33 -4.19
C GLY A 342 -15.65 13.36 -5.15
N TRP A 343 -16.66 12.64 -4.65
CA TRP A 343 -17.27 11.51 -5.34
C TRP A 343 -17.76 11.83 -6.75
N ASP A 344 -18.49 12.93 -6.93
CA ASP A 344 -19.05 13.28 -8.24
C ASP A 344 -17.97 13.51 -9.30
N LYS A 345 -16.86 14.14 -8.91
CA LYS A 345 -15.70 14.36 -9.79
C LYS A 345 -14.95 13.07 -10.03
N THR A 346 -14.83 12.20 -9.03
CA THR A 346 -14.25 10.86 -9.19
C THR A 346 -15.05 10.04 -10.18
N ARG A 347 -16.39 9.96 -10.01
CA ARG A 347 -17.28 9.27 -10.95
C ARG A 347 -17.13 9.83 -12.36
N ALA A 348 -17.19 11.15 -12.52
CA ALA A 348 -17.05 11.79 -13.83
C ALA A 348 -15.69 11.47 -14.48
N ALA A 349 -14.60 11.51 -13.71
CA ALA A 349 -13.26 11.20 -14.21
C ALA A 349 -13.11 9.73 -14.65
N LEU A 350 -13.71 8.79 -13.92
CA LEU A 350 -13.64 7.36 -14.26
C LEU A 350 -14.56 6.99 -15.42
N CYS A 351 -15.77 7.54 -15.48
CA CYS A 351 -16.68 7.34 -16.61
C CYS A 351 -16.16 7.93 -17.93
N ALA A 352 -15.23 8.89 -17.87
CA ALA A 352 -14.58 9.47 -19.05
C ALA A 352 -13.44 8.60 -19.63
N ILE A 353 -13.14 7.46 -19.01
CA ILE A 353 -12.17 6.50 -19.55
C ILE A 353 -12.88 5.70 -20.65
N GLU A 354 -12.41 5.85 -21.88
CA GLU A 354 -13.00 5.21 -23.07
C GLU A 354 -12.57 3.77 -23.28
#